data_AF-A0A954QYZ0-F1
#
_entry.id   AF-A0A954QYZ0-F1
#
_cell.length_a   1.000
_cell.length_b   1.000
_cell.length_c   1.000
_cell.angle_alpha   90.00
_cell.angle_beta   90.00
_cell.angle_gamma   90.00
#
_symmetry.space_group_name_H-M   'P 1'
#
loop_
_entity.id
_entity.type
_entity.pdbx_description
1 polymer ?
#
loop_
_entity_poly.entity_id
_entity_poly.type
_entity_poly.pdbx_seq_one_letter_code
_entity_poly.pdbx_strand_id
1 'polypeptide(L)'
;MAKQADREAVTIRCPTCNAPTAPSIECRRCRCDLSLLVETRQARERWRHACLKRLADHDAAGAIAAARRAWEMGPDPEIGRLLAVAYLLSGRHQAALAVRDLVNSLDA
;
A
#
# COMPACT_ATOMS: atom_id res chain seq x y z
N MET A 1 1.01 23.65 14.41
CA MET A 1 0.52 22.56 15.29
C MET A 1 -0.27 21.58 14.44
N ALA A 2 0.25 20.36 14.27
CA ALA A 2 -0.46 19.19 13.77
C ALA A 2 0.17 17.97 14.48
N LYS A 3 -0.24 17.76 15.72
CA LYS A 3 0.14 16.60 16.55
C LYS A 3 -1.07 15.67 16.52
N GLN A 4 -1.09 14.69 15.64
CA GLN A 4 -2.00 13.54 15.67
C GLN A 4 -1.70 12.60 14.51
N ALA A 5 -0.90 11.59 14.80
CA ALA A 5 -1.25 10.20 14.56
C ALA A 5 -0.11 9.42 15.23
N ASP A 6 -0.48 8.60 16.20
CA ASP A 6 0.33 7.52 16.70
C ASP A 6 1.25 6.97 15.61
N ARG A 7 2.56 7.11 15.82
CA ARG A 7 3.52 6.15 15.30
C ARG A 7 3.23 4.84 16.00
N GLU A 8 2.10 4.21 15.69
CA GLU A 8 1.91 2.80 15.96
C GLU A 8 3.10 2.14 15.29
N ALA A 9 3.99 1.57 16.10
CA ALA A 9 5.25 1.06 15.62
C ALA A 9 4.90 -0.05 14.62
N VAL A 10 4.93 0.27 13.33
CA VAL A 10 4.56 -0.66 12.26
C VAL A 10 5.48 -1.85 12.38
N THR A 11 4.96 -2.94 12.93
CA THR A 11 5.72 -4.16 13.10
C THR A 11 5.80 -4.86 11.74
N ILE A 12 6.97 -5.39 11.43
CA ILE A 12 7.19 -6.25 10.27
C ILE A 12 7.38 -7.67 10.81
N ARG A 13 6.85 -8.67 10.10
CA ARG A 13 7.10 -10.07 10.44
C ARG A 13 8.25 -10.58 9.60
N CYS A 14 9.23 -11.22 10.25
CA CYS A 14 10.31 -11.86 9.53
C CYS A 14 9.76 -13.05 8.72
N PRO A 15 10.04 -13.15 7.41
CA PRO A 15 9.53 -14.25 6.58
C PRO A 15 10.11 -15.61 6.99
N THR A 16 11.28 -15.63 7.64
CA THR A 16 11.96 -16.87 8.03
C THR A 16 11.48 -17.41 9.38
N CYS A 17 11.37 -16.56 10.41
CA CYS A 17 11.05 -17.00 11.78
C CYS A 17 9.70 -16.48 12.29
N ASN A 18 8.97 -15.70 11.48
CA ASN A 18 7.68 -15.08 11.78
C ASN A 18 7.64 -14.16 13.02
N ALA A 19 8.81 -13.86 13.61
CA ALA A 19 8.90 -12.98 14.76
C ALA A 19 8.48 -11.55 14.37
N PRO A 20 7.59 -10.90 15.15
CA PRO A 20 7.32 -9.49 14.97
C PRO A 20 8.57 -8.69 15.38
N THR A 21 8.97 -7.74 14.54
CA THR A 21 10.11 -6.89 14.79
C THR A 21 9.83 -5.46 14.34
N ALA A 22 10.49 -4.50 14.98
CA ALA A 22 10.49 -3.13 14.48
C ALA A 22 11.14 -3.10 13.08
N PRO A 23 10.79 -2.13 12.21
CA PRO A 23 11.41 -2.01 10.91
C PRO A 23 12.94 -1.94 11.06
N SER A 24 13.61 -2.96 10.54
CA SER A 24 15.05 -3.17 10.62
C SER A 24 15.46 -3.90 9.35
N ILE A 25 16.66 -3.62 8.85
CA ILE A 25 17.26 -4.34 7.73
C ILE A 25 17.67 -5.76 8.10
N GLU A 26 17.69 -6.10 9.39
CA GLU A 26 18.05 -7.43 9.89
C GLU A 26 17.08 -7.89 10.98
N CYS A 27 16.71 -9.16 10.96
CA CYS A 27 15.90 -9.77 12.02
C CYS A 27 16.72 -10.02 13.29
N ARG A 28 16.28 -9.48 14.43
CA ARG A 28 16.95 -9.68 15.74
C ARG A 28 17.00 -11.13 16.22
N ARG A 29 16.11 -12.01 15.75
CA ARG A 29 16.01 -13.41 16.19
C ARG A 29 16.85 -14.35 15.33
N CYS A 30 16.66 -14.32 14.01
CA CYS A 30 17.31 -15.25 13.09
C CYS A 30 18.41 -14.63 12.22
N ARG A 31 18.67 -13.33 12.35
CA ARG A 31 19.67 -12.58 11.54
C ARG A 31 19.42 -12.60 10.03
N CYS A 32 18.21 -12.96 9.60
CA CYS A 32 17.82 -12.88 8.20
C CYS A 32 17.82 -11.42 7.74
N ASP A 33 18.32 -11.18 6.53
CA ASP A 33 18.25 -9.88 5.85
C ASP A 33 16.80 -9.55 5.50
N LEU A 34 16.36 -8.38 5.93
CA LEU A 34 15.03 -7.82 5.74
C LEU A 34 15.05 -6.56 4.86
N SER A 35 16.20 -6.18 4.29
CA SER A 35 16.37 -4.97 3.49
C SER A 35 15.33 -4.89 2.37
N LEU A 36 15.18 -5.96 1.59
CA LEU A 36 14.21 -6.01 0.49
C LEU A 36 12.75 -5.89 0.97
N LEU A 37 12.42 -6.47 2.13
CA LEU A 37 11.09 -6.36 2.72
C LEU A 37 10.79 -4.93 3.15
N VAL A 38 11.76 -4.27 3.79
CA VAL A 38 11.67 -2.87 4.22
C VAL A 38 11.55 -1.96 3.00
N GLU A 39 12.40 -2.14 1.99
CA GLU A 39 12.38 -1.35 0.75
C GLU A 39 11.06 -1.49 0.00
N THR A 40 10.52 -2.71 -0.10
CA THR A 40 9.22 -2.97 -0.76
C THR A 40 8.09 -2.24 -0.03
N ARG A 41 8.07 -2.28 1.31
CA ARG A 41 7.07 -1.52 2.10
C ARG A 41 7.20 -0.02 1.90
N GLN A 42 8.42 0.51 1.91
CA GLN A 42 8.65 1.94 1.67
C GLN A 42 8.27 2.34 0.24
N ALA A 43 8.57 1.50 -0.75
CA ALA A 43 8.20 1.73 -2.14
C ALA A 43 6.68 1.77 -2.30
N ARG A 44 5.97 0.82 -1.68
CA ARG A 44 4.51 0.80 -1.67
C ARG A 44 3.92 2.09 -1.09
N GLU A 45 4.46 2.56 0.03
CA GLU A 45 4.02 3.79 0.67
C GLU A 45 4.30 5.03 -0.18
N ARG A 46 5.45 5.09 -0.87
CA ARG A 46 5.74 6.16 -1.84
C ARG A 46 4.72 6.18 -2.97
N TRP A 47 4.34 5.01 -3.51
CA TRP A 47 3.33 4.92 -4.56
C TRP A 47 1.93 5.29 -4.07
N ARG A 48 1.56 4.92 -2.83
CA ARG A 48 0.30 5.35 -2.20
C ARG A 48 0.22 6.88 -2.11
N HIS A 49 1.27 7.53 -1.60
CA HIS A 49 1.35 9.00 -1.57
C HIS A 49 1.32 9.63 -2.96
N ALA A 50 2.02 9.04 -3.94
CA ALA A 50 1.99 9.51 -5.32
C ALA A 50 0.58 9.42 -5.94
N CYS A 51 -0.18 8.35 -5.63
CA CYS A 51 -1.56 8.21 -6.03
C CYS A 51 -2.43 9.33 -5.46
N LEU A 52 -2.37 9.55 -4.13
CA LEU A 52 -3.14 10.60 -3.46
C LEU A 52 -2.84 11.99 -4.03
N LYS A 53 -1.56 12.30 -4.27
CA LYS A 53 -1.17 13.56 -4.90
C LYS A 53 -1.78 13.72 -6.29
N ARG A 54 -1.69 12.69 -7.14
CA ARG A 54 -2.25 12.73 -8.50
C ARG A 54 -3.77 12.81 -8.52
N LEU A 55 -4.45 12.19 -7.56
CA LEU A 55 -5.89 12.36 -7.37
C LEU A 55 -6.24 13.82 -7.05
N ALA A 56 -5.48 14.47 -6.18
CA ALA A 56 -5.65 15.89 -5.87
C ALA A 56 -5.38 16.80 -7.09
N ASP A 57 -4.44 16.42 -7.95
CA ASP A 57 -4.09 17.12 -9.18
C ASP A 57 -5.03 16.79 -10.37
N HIS A 58 -6.12 16.05 -10.14
CA HIS A 58 -7.04 15.53 -11.17
C HIS A 58 -6.38 14.66 -12.27
N ASP A 59 -5.18 14.15 -12.04
CA ASP A 59 -4.48 13.21 -12.92
C ASP A 59 -4.92 11.77 -12.64
N ALA A 60 -6.12 11.43 -13.13
CA ALA A 60 -6.71 10.10 -12.92
C ALA A 60 -5.86 8.97 -13.54
N ALA A 61 -5.28 9.18 -14.72
CA ALA A 61 -4.46 8.17 -15.41
C ALA A 61 -3.20 7.84 -14.60
N GLY A 62 -2.54 8.87 -14.08
CA GLY A 62 -1.39 8.71 -13.23
C GLY A 62 -1.71 8.14 -11.85
N ALA A 63 -2.86 8.51 -11.27
CA ALA A 63 -3.34 7.91 -10.03
C ALA A 63 -3.58 6.40 -10.18
N ILE A 64 -4.21 5.97 -11.28
CA ILE A 64 -4.38 4.53 -11.61
C ILE A 64 -3.02 3.83 -11.69
N ALA A 65 -2.04 4.43 -12.39
CA ALA A 65 -0.72 3.85 -12.52
C ALA A 65 -0.02 3.71 -11.16
N ALA A 66 -0.05 4.76 -10.33
CA ALA A 66 0.56 4.72 -8.99
C ALA A 66 -0.11 3.70 -8.06
N ALA A 67 -1.44 3.66 -8.03
CA ALA A 67 -2.18 2.69 -7.22
C ALA A 67 -1.93 1.23 -7.65
N ARG A 68 -1.87 0.96 -8.97
CA ARG A 68 -1.50 -0.37 -9.49
C ARG A 68 -0.10 -0.79 -9.05
N ARG A 69 0.89 0.10 -9.13
CA ARG A 69 2.26 -0.19 -8.66
C ARG A 69 2.29 -0.51 -7.16
N ALA A 70 1.51 0.21 -6.36
CA ALA A 70 1.41 -0.06 -4.93
C ALA A 70 0.73 -1.43 -4.67
N TRP A 71 -0.30 -1.77 -5.44
CA TRP A 71 -1.03 -3.06 -5.34
C TRP A 71 -0.16 -4.27 -5.70
N GLU A 72 0.66 -4.15 -6.76
CA GLU A 72 1.60 -5.21 -7.19
C GLU A 72 2.63 -5.57 -6.11
N MET A 73 2.96 -4.62 -5.22
CA MET A 73 3.89 -4.85 -4.10
C MET A 73 3.23 -5.55 -2.89
N GLY A 74 1.92 -5.73 -2.91
CA GLY A 74 1.17 -6.40 -1.86
C GLY A 74 -0.27 -5.88 -1.81
N PRO A 75 -1.28 -6.75 -2.01
CA PRO A 75 -2.69 -6.38 -1.90
C PRO A 75 -2.98 -5.75 -0.54
N ASP A 76 -3.70 -4.63 -0.56
CA ASP A 76 -4.04 -3.85 0.61
C ASP A 76 -5.38 -3.17 0.38
N PRO A 77 -6.37 -3.33 1.27
CA PRO A 77 -7.70 -2.79 1.07
C PRO A 77 -7.71 -1.27 0.82
N GLU A 78 -6.83 -0.51 1.48
CA GLU A 78 -6.73 0.94 1.27
C GLU A 78 -6.26 1.28 -0.15
N ILE A 79 -5.18 0.64 -0.62
CA ILE A 79 -4.69 0.83 -2.00
C ILE A 79 -5.76 0.43 -3.02
N GLY A 80 -6.50 -0.65 -2.78
CA GLY A 80 -7.59 -1.07 -3.66
C GLY A 80 -8.71 -0.05 -3.72
N ARG A 81 -9.11 0.54 -2.59
CA ARG A 81 -10.09 1.64 -2.56
C ARG A 81 -9.60 2.86 -3.36
N LEU A 82 -8.33 3.24 -3.21
CA LEU A 82 -7.74 4.33 -4.01
C LEU A 82 -7.77 4.04 -5.51
N LEU A 83 -7.47 2.80 -5.91
CA LEU A 83 -7.54 2.38 -7.31
C LEU A 83 -8.98 2.44 -7.85
N ALA A 84 -9.97 2.00 -7.07
CA ALA A 84 -11.38 2.09 -7.43
C ALA A 84 -11.82 3.55 -7.62
N VAL A 85 -11.45 4.45 -6.69
CA VAL A 85 -11.71 5.91 -6.81
C VAL A 85 -11.07 6.48 -8.07
N ALA A 86 -9.82 6.14 -8.37
CA ALA A 86 -9.14 6.61 -9.57
C ALA A 86 -9.87 6.16 -10.86
N TYR A 87 -10.41 4.93 -10.88
CA TYR A 87 -11.25 4.46 -11.99
C TYR A 87 -12.56 5.23 -12.10
N LEU A 88 -13.25 5.51 -10.99
CA LEU A 88 -14.48 6.30 -11.00
C LEU A 88 -14.25 7.70 -11.57
N LEU A 89 -13.19 8.40 -11.14
CA LEU A 89 -12.85 9.73 -11.66
C LEU A 89 -12.51 9.73 -13.15
N SER A 90 -12.02 8.59 -13.67
CA SER A 90 -11.76 8.40 -15.11
C SER A 90 -12.96 7.91 -15.93
N GLY A 91 -14.15 7.75 -15.30
CA GLY A 91 -15.37 7.23 -15.95
C GLY A 91 -15.35 5.72 -16.23
N ARG A 92 -14.36 4.98 -15.70
CA ARG A 92 -14.19 3.53 -15.93
C ARG A 92 -14.94 2.71 -14.89
N HIS A 93 -16.26 2.82 -14.85
CA HIS A 93 -17.11 2.25 -13.80
C HIS A 93 -16.99 0.72 -13.65
N GLN A 94 -16.90 -0.01 -14.76
CA GLN A 94 -16.75 -1.48 -14.72
C GLN A 94 -15.44 -1.91 -14.02
N ALA A 95 -14.34 -1.19 -14.28
CA ALA A 95 -13.07 -1.44 -13.62
C ALA A 95 -13.13 -1.10 -12.12
N ALA A 96 -13.84 -0.02 -11.75
CA ALA A 96 -14.03 0.34 -10.35
C ALA A 96 -14.81 -0.73 -9.58
N LEU A 97 -15.88 -1.27 -10.15
CA LEU A 97 -16.67 -2.35 -9.54
C LEU A 97 -15.85 -3.63 -9.37
N ALA A 98 -15.09 -4.03 -10.40
CA ALA A 98 -14.21 -5.21 -10.32
C ALA A 98 -13.18 -5.08 -9.18
N VAL A 99 -12.59 -3.89 -9.00
CA VAL A 99 -11.64 -3.65 -7.89
C VAL A 99 -12.34 -3.64 -6.54
N ARG A 100 -13.55 -3.06 -6.42
CA ARG A 100 -14.33 -3.10 -5.18
C ARG A 100 -14.60 -4.54 -4.74
N ASP A 101 -15.01 -5.40 -5.68
CA ASP A 101 -15.33 -6.79 -5.36
C ASP A 101 -14.07 -7.55 -4.92
N LEU A 102 -12.92 -7.26 -5.54
CA LEU A 102 -11.63 -7.77 -5.10
C LEU A 102 -11.25 -7.29 -3.69
N VAL A 103 -11.44 -6.01 -3.37
CA VAL A 103 -11.17 -5.46 -2.02
C VAL A 103 -12.05 -6.11 -0.97
N ASN A 104 -13.35 -6.29 -1.26
CA ASN A 104 -14.28 -6.94 -0.34
C ASN A 104 -13.86 -8.39 -0.02
N SER A 105 -13.20 -9.08 -0.96
CA SER A 105 -12.67 -10.43 -0.70
C SER A 105 -11.43 -10.47 0.20
N LEU A 106 -10.74 -9.33 0.39
CA LEU A 106 -9.58 -9.20 1.28
C LEU A 106 -9.96 -8.75 2.69
N ASP A 107 -11.11 -8.08 2.83
CA ASP A 107 -11.67 -7.63 4.11
C ASP A 107 -12.50 -8.75 4.81
N ALA A 108 -12.79 -9.86 4.12
CA ALA A 108 -13.56 -11.02 4.60
C ALA A 108 -12.69 -12.11 5.22
#